data_AF-A0A942NZN0-F1
#
_entry.id   AF-A0A942NZN0-F1
#
_cell.length_a   1.000
_cell.length_b   1.000
_cell.length_c   1.000
_cell.angle_alpha   90.00
_cell.angle_beta   90.00
_cell.angle_gamma   90.00
#
_symmetry.space_group_name_H-M   'P 1'
#
loop_
_entity.id
_entity.type
_entity.pdbx_description
1 polymer ?
#
loop_
_entity_poly.entity_id
_entity_poly.type
_entity_poly.pdbx_seq_one_letter_code
_entity_poly.pdbx_strand_id
1 'polypeptide(L)'
;MVQAYNFLAAWQLFPEKCSYELGQTPKSGNCKIESVKNGTKLSMSVNWVTHLNEAFYSSYEFVPDGELHEFDNKEVAHQLRCEISNSSTMFIEFLTYGQTKLKAVHEIMPNGYLKITQEGISPEGKRFRNIEIYHKQMSVLPYASSIGGVVIRPTKEGVIRHQALQAMEEQTDMQLDQIREQIELLARQAQEIVKRKEMSMMIYDAKLNFRPIIGHVYHLYQNKDDSYILSMVSPKEWGGNGPFKQFIASAKLLADHTWMEV
;
A
#
# COMPACT_ATOMS: atom_id res chain seq x y z
N MET A 1 -2.42 18.42 16.79
CA MET A 1 -3.24 17.96 15.66
C MET A 1 -2.79 16.54 15.37
N VAL A 2 -3.63 15.53 15.66
CA VAL A 2 -3.24 14.12 15.59
C VAL A 2 -2.92 13.72 14.15
N GLN A 3 -1.69 13.28 13.89
CA GLN A 3 -1.18 12.87 12.56
C GLN A 3 -1.75 11.52 12.08
N ALA A 4 -2.93 11.12 12.54
CA ALA A 4 -3.53 9.81 12.25
C ALA A 4 -4.33 9.76 10.95
N TYR A 5 -4.29 10.79 10.11
CA TYR A 5 -5.14 10.94 8.92
C TYR A 5 -5.22 9.69 8.04
N ASN A 6 -4.11 8.95 7.90
CA ASN A 6 -4.07 7.77 7.05
C ASN A 6 -4.84 6.57 7.63
N PHE A 7 -5.02 6.51 8.96
CA PHE A 7 -5.76 5.46 9.65
C PHE A 7 -7.27 5.72 9.71
N LEU A 8 -7.68 7.00 9.58
CA LEU A 8 -9.08 7.41 9.70
C LEU A 8 -9.92 6.92 8.53
N ALA A 9 -10.54 5.76 8.68
CA ALA A 9 -11.39 5.14 7.68
C ALA A 9 -12.25 4.01 8.27
N ALA A 10 -13.18 3.49 7.47
CA ALA A 10 -13.68 2.14 7.64
C ALA A 10 -12.76 1.16 6.90
N TRP A 11 -12.64 -0.05 7.43
CA TRP A 11 -11.71 -1.08 7.02
C TRP A 11 -12.45 -2.42 7.06
N GLN A 12 -12.50 -3.13 5.94
CA GLN A 12 -13.17 -4.42 5.83
C GLN A 12 -12.14 -5.54 5.81
N LEU A 13 -12.34 -6.53 6.66
CA LEU A 13 -11.46 -7.68 6.82
C LEU A 13 -11.42 -8.50 5.52
N PHE A 14 -10.23 -9.01 5.19
CA PHE A 14 -9.97 -10.05 4.18
C PHE A 14 -9.67 -11.36 4.91
N PRO A 15 -10.68 -12.19 5.25
CA PRO A 15 -10.50 -13.40 6.02
C PRO A 15 -9.44 -14.35 5.44
N GLU A 16 -9.38 -14.46 4.12
CA GLU A 16 -8.49 -15.38 3.41
C GLU A 16 -7.01 -14.99 3.51
N LYS A 17 -6.71 -13.74 3.91
CA LYS A 17 -5.35 -13.21 4.10
C LYS A 17 -4.94 -13.14 5.57
N CYS A 18 -5.81 -13.57 6.49
CA CYS A 18 -5.55 -13.54 7.92
C CYS A 18 -4.80 -14.79 8.38
N SER A 19 -4.04 -14.66 9.46
CA SER A 19 -3.30 -15.77 10.08
C SER A 19 -3.44 -15.68 11.59
N TYR A 20 -3.98 -16.72 12.22
CA TYR A 20 -4.25 -16.73 13.67
C TYR A 20 -3.51 -17.91 14.31
N GLU A 21 -2.73 -17.62 15.35
CA GLU A 21 -2.14 -18.64 16.23
C GLU A 21 -3.07 -18.95 17.42
N LEU A 22 -3.90 -17.99 17.84
CA LEU A 22 -4.89 -18.14 18.90
C LEU A 22 -6.28 -17.76 18.40
N GLY A 23 -7.22 -18.71 18.50
CA GLY A 23 -8.60 -18.55 18.05
C GLY A 23 -8.81 -18.97 16.60
N GLN A 24 -9.90 -18.50 15.99
CA GLN A 24 -10.18 -18.71 14.57
C GLN A 24 -10.31 -17.36 13.86
N THR A 25 -9.92 -17.34 12.58
CA THR A 25 -10.19 -16.20 11.70
C THR A 25 -11.69 -15.91 11.67
N PRO A 26 -12.12 -14.65 11.79
CA PRO A 26 -13.52 -14.31 11.58
C PRO A 26 -13.95 -14.64 10.16
N LYS A 27 -15.22 -14.99 9.99
CA LYS A 27 -15.84 -15.16 8.67
C LYS A 27 -15.95 -13.82 7.94
N SER A 28 -16.17 -12.73 8.67
CA SER A 28 -16.15 -11.36 8.17
C SER A 28 -15.93 -10.38 9.32
N GLY A 29 -15.51 -9.16 9.02
CA GLY A 29 -15.41 -8.11 10.03
C GLY A 29 -15.09 -6.74 9.44
N ASN A 30 -15.44 -5.70 10.20
CA ASN A 30 -15.28 -4.31 9.83
C ASN A 30 -14.63 -3.58 11.01
N CYS A 31 -13.56 -2.85 10.77
CA CYS A 31 -12.90 -1.97 11.71
C CYS A 31 -13.11 -0.52 11.26
N LYS A 32 -13.40 0.40 12.17
CA LYS A 32 -13.56 1.82 11.88
C LYS A 32 -12.74 2.64 12.85
N ILE A 33 -11.87 3.50 12.35
CA ILE A 33 -11.05 4.40 13.16
C ILE A 33 -11.46 5.83 12.84
N GLU A 34 -11.82 6.60 13.85
CA GLU A 34 -12.33 7.96 13.72
C GLU A 34 -11.67 8.90 14.71
N SER A 35 -11.59 10.18 14.34
CA SER A 35 -11.12 11.24 15.21
C SER A 35 -12.29 11.79 16.04
N VAL A 36 -12.14 11.84 17.36
CA VAL A 36 -13.16 12.32 18.30
C VAL A 36 -12.59 13.46 19.18
N LYS A 37 -13.48 14.23 19.83
CA LYS A 37 -13.14 15.40 20.67
C LYS A 37 -12.19 16.40 19.98
N ASN A 38 -12.63 16.98 18.85
CA ASN A 38 -11.83 17.94 18.05
C ASN A 38 -10.44 17.42 17.63
N GLY A 39 -10.28 16.10 17.51
CA GLY A 39 -9.04 15.48 17.04
C GLY A 39 -7.95 15.34 18.09
N THR A 40 -8.30 15.38 19.38
CA THR A 40 -7.37 15.01 20.46
C THR A 40 -7.41 13.52 20.77
N LYS A 41 -8.51 12.83 20.44
CA LYS A 41 -8.71 11.39 20.69
C LYS A 41 -9.04 10.66 19.40
N LEU A 42 -8.75 9.37 19.38
CA LEU A 42 -9.20 8.45 18.35
C LEU A 42 -10.20 7.47 18.96
N SER A 43 -11.21 7.08 18.19
CA SER A 43 -12.14 6.01 18.51
C SER A 43 -11.94 4.87 17.51
N MET A 44 -11.80 3.65 18.00
CA MET A 44 -11.74 2.45 17.16
C MET A 44 -12.94 1.57 17.49
N SER A 45 -13.71 1.21 16.46
CA SER A 45 -14.85 0.29 16.55
C SER A 45 -14.61 -0.93 15.66
N VAL A 46 -14.77 -2.13 16.19
CA VAL A 46 -14.56 -3.38 15.46
C VAL A 46 -15.82 -4.24 15.56
N ASN A 47 -16.28 -4.71 14.41
CA ASN A 47 -17.37 -5.66 14.24
C ASN A 47 -16.83 -6.93 13.59
N TRP A 48 -17.23 -8.10 14.06
CA TRP A 48 -16.87 -9.33 13.36
C TRP A 48 -17.92 -10.41 13.54
N VAL A 49 -17.97 -11.33 12.58
CA VAL A 49 -18.88 -12.48 12.56
C VAL A 49 -18.05 -13.75 12.54
N THR A 50 -18.36 -14.71 13.41
CA THR A 50 -17.68 -16.00 13.47
C THR A 50 -18.21 -16.97 12.41
N HIS A 51 -17.53 -18.10 12.21
CA HIS A 51 -18.04 -19.16 11.35
C HIS A 51 -19.36 -19.78 11.85
N LEU A 52 -19.70 -19.59 13.12
CA LEU A 52 -20.98 -19.96 13.73
C LEU A 52 -22.09 -18.92 13.50
N ASN A 53 -21.83 -17.88 12.70
CA ASN A 53 -22.71 -16.74 12.44
C ASN A 53 -23.07 -15.93 13.70
N GLU A 54 -22.20 -15.92 14.70
CA GLU A 54 -22.33 -15.04 15.87
C GLU A 54 -21.65 -13.70 15.57
N ALA A 55 -22.35 -12.60 15.83
CA ALA A 55 -21.84 -11.25 15.59
C ALA A 55 -21.37 -10.61 16.90
N PHE A 56 -20.20 -9.99 16.86
CA PHE A 56 -19.56 -9.32 17.98
C PHE A 56 -19.23 -7.87 17.61
N TYR A 57 -19.27 -6.99 18.61
CA TYR A 57 -18.95 -5.56 18.50
C TYR A 57 -18.02 -5.17 19.67
N SER A 58 -17.01 -4.36 19.39
CA SER A 58 -16.16 -3.72 20.39
C SER A 58 -15.85 -2.30 19.99
N SER A 59 -15.81 -1.37 20.95
CA SER A 59 -15.42 0.02 20.68
C SER A 59 -14.70 0.63 21.87
N TYR A 60 -13.66 1.42 21.60
CA TYR A 60 -12.89 2.12 22.61
C TYR A 60 -12.22 3.38 22.07
N GLU A 61 -12.00 4.34 22.97
CA GLU A 61 -11.27 5.57 22.69
C GLU A 61 -9.83 5.51 23.23
N PHE A 62 -8.91 6.20 22.55
CA PHE A 62 -7.52 6.32 22.99
C PHE A 62 -6.89 7.64 22.54
N VAL A 63 -5.84 8.04 23.24
CA VAL A 63 -5.01 9.21 22.91
C VAL A 63 -3.69 8.70 22.32
N PRO A 64 -3.32 9.07 21.09
CA PRO A 64 -2.07 8.64 20.47
C PRO A 64 -0.91 9.59 20.84
N ASP A 65 -0.62 9.74 22.13
CA ASP A 65 0.43 10.62 22.67
C ASP A 65 1.66 9.88 23.22
N GLY A 66 1.64 8.55 23.21
CA GLY A 66 2.68 7.70 23.78
C GLY A 66 2.61 7.56 25.31
N GLU A 67 1.66 8.22 25.97
CA GLU A 67 1.48 8.14 27.42
C GLU A 67 0.53 7.00 27.83
N LEU A 68 0.58 6.63 29.12
CA LEU A 68 -0.31 5.64 29.70
C LEU A 68 -1.61 6.31 30.14
N HIS A 69 -2.72 5.84 29.59
CA HIS A 69 -4.07 6.28 29.96
C HIS A 69 -4.83 5.15 30.62
N GLU A 70 -5.76 5.47 31.52
CA GLU A 70 -6.67 4.47 32.05
C GLU A 70 -7.56 3.90 30.94
N PHE A 71 -7.79 2.59 30.99
CA PHE A 71 -8.73 1.92 30.11
C PHE A 71 -10.04 1.63 30.83
N ASP A 72 -11.17 1.85 30.13
CA ASP A 72 -12.50 1.70 30.72
C ASP A 72 -12.85 0.23 30.98
N ASN A 73 -12.42 -0.69 30.11
CA ASN A 73 -12.68 -2.11 30.27
C ASN A 73 -11.59 -2.81 31.08
N LYS A 74 -11.75 -2.79 32.42
CA LYS A 74 -10.81 -3.39 33.38
C LYS A 74 -10.67 -4.91 33.27
N GLU A 75 -11.63 -5.61 32.65
CA GLU A 75 -11.51 -7.06 32.38
C GLU A 75 -10.46 -7.36 31.32
N VAL A 76 -10.26 -6.43 30.38
CA VAL A 76 -9.27 -6.55 29.30
C VAL A 76 -7.93 -5.97 29.74
N ALA A 77 -7.91 -4.74 30.27
CA ALA A 77 -6.70 -4.08 30.75
C ALA A 77 -6.99 -2.93 31.72
N HIS A 78 -6.01 -2.57 32.54
CA HIS A 78 -6.12 -1.43 33.44
C HIS A 78 -5.75 -0.12 32.76
N GLN A 79 -4.77 -0.18 31.86
CA GLN A 79 -4.21 0.95 31.16
C GLN A 79 -4.00 0.61 29.69
N LEU A 80 -4.00 1.64 28.86
CA LEU A 80 -3.64 1.56 27.45
C LEU A 80 -2.56 2.61 27.13
N ARG A 81 -1.68 2.28 26.20
CA ARG A 81 -0.73 3.23 25.61
C ARG A 81 -0.89 3.17 24.10
N CYS A 82 -1.00 4.33 23.46
CA CYS A 82 -1.05 4.41 22.01
C CYS A 82 -0.05 5.44 21.51
N GLU A 83 0.68 5.11 20.45
CA GLU A 83 1.64 6.00 19.82
C GLU A 83 1.59 5.84 18.30
N ILE A 84 1.63 6.97 17.59
CA ILE A 84 1.80 7.00 16.14
C ILE A 84 3.28 7.23 15.87
N SER A 85 4.00 6.15 15.56
CA SER A 85 5.44 6.22 15.31
C SER A 85 5.77 6.94 14.00
N ASN A 86 4.89 6.84 12.99
CA ASN A 86 5.01 7.54 11.72
C ASN A 86 3.65 7.55 10.97
N SER A 87 3.63 8.10 9.75
CA SER A 87 2.41 8.23 8.93
C SER A 87 1.76 6.90 8.52
N SER A 88 2.46 5.77 8.64
CA SER A 88 1.99 4.43 8.24
C SER A 88 1.92 3.44 9.39
N THR A 89 2.44 3.77 10.58
CA THR A 89 2.53 2.83 11.71
C THR A 89 2.05 3.46 13.00
N MET A 90 1.13 2.77 13.66
CA MET A 90 0.59 3.07 14.99
C MET A 90 0.60 1.79 15.81
N PHE A 91 0.83 1.88 17.11
CA PHE A 91 0.61 0.73 17.99
C PHE A 91 -0.28 1.10 19.16
N ILE A 92 -0.99 0.09 19.66
CA ILE A 92 -1.81 0.15 20.87
C ILE A 92 -1.36 -0.99 21.78
N GLU A 93 -0.97 -0.66 23.00
CA GLU A 93 -0.60 -1.62 24.03
C GLU A 93 -1.60 -1.57 25.17
N PHE A 94 -2.07 -2.75 25.57
CA PHE A 94 -2.97 -2.95 26.69
C PHE A 94 -2.18 -3.55 27.86
N LEU A 95 -2.22 -2.87 29.01
CA LEU A 95 -1.41 -3.21 30.18
C LEU A 95 -2.30 -3.50 31.40
N THR A 96 -1.95 -4.54 32.14
CA THR A 96 -2.56 -4.87 33.42
C THR A 96 -1.45 -5.02 34.46
N TYR A 97 -1.54 -4.26 35.56
CA TYR A 97 -0.49 -4.19 36.58
C TYR A 97 0.91 -3.89 36.01
N GLY A 98 0.99 -3.02 35.00
CA GLY A 98 2.25 -2.64 34.35
C GLY A 98 2.84 -3.68 33.39
N GLN A 99 2.18 -4.82 33.17
CA GLN A 99 2.59 -5.83 32.18
C GLN A 99 1.74 -5.75 30.92
N THR A 100 2.38 -5.74 29.75
CA THR A 100 1.70 -5.80 28.46
C THR A 100 1.00 -7.15 28.28
N LYS A 101 -0.33 -7.11 28.20
CA LYS A 101 -1.16 -8.28 27.93
C LYS A 101 -1.37 -8.51 26.44
N LEU A 102 -1.55 -7.41 25.71
CA LEU A 102 -1.81 -7.41 24.28
C LEU A 102 -1.16 -6.16 23.66
N LYS A 103 -0.51 -6.35 22.52
CA LYS A 103 0.00 -5.29 21.67
C LYS A 103 -0.58 -5.44 20.28
N ALA A 104 -1.24 -4.41 19.78
CA ALA A 104 -1.78 -4.35 18.43
C ALA A 104 -1.02 -3.30 17.61
N VAL A 105 -0.28 -3.74 16.60
CA VAL A 105 0.45 -2.89 15.66
C VAL A 105 -0.37 -2.73 14.38
N HIS A 106 -0.72 -1.51 14.06
CA HIS A 106 -1.47 -1.10 12.88
C HIS A 106 -0.49 -0.53 11.85
N GLU A 107 -0.42 -1.17 10.69
CA GLU A 107 0.49 -0.80 9.61
C GLU A 107 -0.27 -0.64 8.30
N ILE A 108 -0.18 0.55 7.70
CA ILE A 108 -0.67 0.80 6.35
C ILE A 108 0.41 0.35 5.38
N MET A 109 0.13 -0.73 4.67
CA MET A 109 1.03 -1.34 3.69
C MET A 109 1.10 -0.50 2.41
N PRO A 110 2.16 -0.62 1.58
CA PRO A 110 2.30 0.13 0.33
C PRO A 110 1.16 -0.06 -0.68
N ASN A 111 0.44 -1.18 -0.60
CA ASN A 111 -0.74 -1.49 -1.41
C ASN A 111 -2.04 -0.86 -0.88
N GLY A 112 -1.98 -0.06 0.19
CA GLY A 112 -3.13 0.62 0.80
C GLY A 112 -3.93 -0.25 1.78
N TYR A 113 -3.53 -1.49 2.04
CA TYR A 113 -4.16 -2.34 3.05
C TYR A 113 -3.70 -1.98 4.45
N LEU A 114 -4.60 -2.12 5.42
CA LEU A 114 -4.27 -2.06 6.83
C LEU A 114 -3.98 -3.46 7.33
N LYS A 115 -2.76 -3.68 7.79
CA LYS A 115 -2.34 -4.89 8.51
C LYS A 115 -2.37 -4.61 10.00
N ILE A 116 -3.14 -5.39 10.74
CA ILE A 116 -3.15 -5.37 12.20
C ILE A 116 -2.43 -6.62 12.69
N THR A 117 -1.34 -6.45 13.43
CA THR A 117 -0.61 -7.55 14.07
C THR A 117 -0.85 -7.48 15.57
N GLN A 118 -1.51 -8.50 16.12
CA GLN A 118 -1.78 -8.63 17.54
C GLN A 118 -0.84 -9.65 18.15
N GLU A 119 -0.09 -9.25 19.17
CA GLU A 119 0.80 -10.11 19.94
C GLU A 119 0.42 -10.05 21.41
N GLY A 120 0.30 -11.21 22.04
CA GLY A 120 -0.14 -11.26 23.43
C GLY A 120 0.18 -12.59 24.11
N ILE A 121 -0.32 -12.72 25.33
CA ILE A 121 -0.22 -13.94 26.12
C ILE A 121 -1.63 -14.50 26.29
N SER A 122 -1.85 -15.75 25.90
CA SER A 122 -3.12 -16.45 26.06
C SER A 122 -3.43 -16.71 27.53
N PRO A 123 -4.68 -17.07 27.89
CA PRO A 123 -5.02 -17.48 29.26
C PRO A 123 -4.17 -18.66 29.78
N GLU A 124 -3.64 -19.48 28.89
CA GLU A 124 -2.75 -20.62 29.19
C GLU A 124 -1.27 -20.20 29.37
N GLY A 125 -0.94 -18.92 29.25
CA GLY A 125 0.43 -18.41 29.36
C GLY A 125 1.29 -18.55 28.11
N LYS A 126 0.71 -18.99 26.97
CA LYS A 126 1.45 -19.11 25.70
C LYS A 126 1.42 -17.78 24.95
N ARG A 127 2.55 -17.42 24.32
CA ARG A 127 2.57 -16.30 23.38
C ARG A 127 1.83 -16.68 22.12
N PHE A 128 1.11 -15.72 21.56
CA PHE A 128 0.45 -15.87 20.27
C PHE A 128 0.65 -14.61 19.43
N ARG A 129 0.58 -14.79 18.12
CA ARG A 129 0.57 -13.74 17.13
C ARG A 129 -0.56 -13.96 16.13
N ASN A 130 -1.46 -12.99 16.05
CA ASN A 130 -2.53 -12.96 15.05
C ASN A 130 -2.27 -11.81 14.07
N ILE A 131 -2.51 -12.05 12.78
CA ILE A 131 -2.35 -11.09 11.69
C ILE A 131 -3.69 -10.98 10.97
N GLU A 132 -4.22 -9.77 10.93
CA GLU A 132 -5.45 -9.42 10.25
C GLU A 132 -5.12 -8.45 9.11
N ILE A 133 -5.70 -8.68 7.94
CA ILE A 133 -5.54 -7.81 6.77
C ILE A 133 -6.89 -7.21 6.44
N TYR A 134 -6.93 -5.89 6.32
CA TYR A 134 -8.11 -5.12 5.97
C TYR A 134 -7.88 -4.30 4.71
N HIS A 135 -8.93 -4.10 3.94
CA HIS A 135 -8.97 -3.13 2.85
C HIS A 135 -9.83 -1.93 3.26
N LYS A 136 -9.45 -0.74 2.81
CA LYS A 136 -10.18 0.49 3.11
C LYS A 136 -11.56 0.45 2.46
N GLN A 137 -12.61 0.65 3.26
CA GLN A 137 -13.97 0.90 2.81
C GLN A 137 -14.25 2.40 2.90
N MET A 138 -14.74 2.99 1.80
CA MET A 138 -15.12 4.41 1.79
C MET A 138 -16.60 4.66 2.11
N SER A 139 -17.41 3.61 2.27
CA SER A 139 -18.82 3.68 2.67
C SER A 139 -19.19 2.64 3.72
N VAL A 140 -19.90 3.08 4.77
CA VAL A 140 -20.56 2.19 5.74
C VAL A 140 -22.00 2.06 5.30
N LEU A 141 -22.42 0.91 4.78
CA LEU A 141 -23.85 0.63 4.61
C LEU A 141 -24.52 0.61 5.99
N PRO A 142 -25.70 1.23 6.17
CA PRO A 142 -26.48 1.17 7.41
C PRO A 142 -27.31 -0.12 7.54
N TYR A 143 -26.77 -1.28 7.11
CA TYR A 143 -27.49 -2.55 7.23
C TYR A 143 -26.85 -3.46 8.27
N ALA A 144 -27.66 -3.87 9.25
CA ALA A 144 -27.40 -5.03 10.07
C ALA A 144 -27.55 -6.29 9.20
N SER A 145 -26.44 -6.97 8.92
CA SER A 145 -26.45 -8.33 8.39
C SER A 145 -26.70 -9.32 9.53
N SER A 146 -27.96 -9.43 9.98
CA SER A 146 -28.43 -10.63 10.70
C SER A 146 -29.93 -10.84 10.48
N ILE A 147 -30.26 -12.03 9.98
CA ILE A 147 -31.62 -12.50 9.77
C ILE A 147 -32.20 -12.79 11.17
N GLY A 148 -32.98 -11.85 11.71
CA GLY A 148 -33.70 -12.04 12.98
C GLY A 148 -34.23 -10.79 13.68
N GLY A 149 -33.73 -9.59 13.38
CA GLY A 149 -34.19 -8.34 14.00
C GLY A 149 -35.08 -7.50 13.07
N VAL A 150 -36.32 -7.21 13.52
CA VAL A 150 -37.28 -6.18 13.04
C VAL A 150 -37.08 -5.63 11.62
N VAL A 151 -38.06 -5.86 10.74
CA VAL A 151 -38.14 -5.27 9.39
C VAL A 151 -38.16 -3.74 9.47
N ILE A 152 -37.00 -3.09 9.29
CA ILE A 152 -36.93 -1.64 9.08
C ILE A 152 -37.31 -1.39 7.62
N ARG A 153 -38.48 -0.77 7.40
CA ARG A 153 -38.93 -0.40 6.05
C ARG A 153 -38.01 0.70 5.48
N PRO A 154 -37.59 0.60 4.21
CA PRO A 154 -36.80 1.65 3.57
C PRO A 154 -37.55 2.98 3.63
N THR A 155 -36.95 4.00 4.24
CA THR A 155 -37.43 5.38 4.14
C THR A 155 -36.92 5.99 2.85
N LYS A 156 -37.70 6.89 2.22
CA LYS A 156 -37.28 7.59 0.98
C LYS A 156 -35.94 8.31 1.15
N GLU A 157 -35.66 8.82 2.36
CA GLU A 157 -34.41 9.48 2.71
C GLU A 157 -33.20 8.53 2.70
N GLY A 158 -33.38 7.28 3.15
CA GLY A 158 -32.33 6.26 3.11
C GLY A 158 -31.92 5.88 1.68
N VAL A 159 -32.90 5.78 0.78
CA VAL A 159 -32.64 5.48 -0.64
C VAL A 159 -31.88 6.62 -1.32
N ILE A 160 -32.26 7.88 -1.07
CA ILE A 160 -31.57 9.06 -1.63
C ILE A 160 -30.12 9.13 -1.15
N ARG A 161 -29.87 8.92 0.15
CA ARG A 161 -28.51 8.92 0.69
C ARG A 161 -27.67 7.77 0.13
N HIS A 162 -28.25 6.58 -0.02
CA HIS A 162 -27.56 5.43 -0.60
C HIS A 162 -27.15 5.70 -2.05
N GLN A 163 -28.05 6.25 -2.88
CA GLN A 163 -27.73 6.62 -4.27
C GLN A 163 -26.65 7.70 -4.35
N ALA A 164 -26.70 8.71 -3.49
CA ALA A 164 -25.68 9.75 -3.44
C ALA A 164 -24.30 9.21 -3.01
N LEU A 165 -24.28 8.28 -2.04
CA LEU A 165 -23.05 7.61 -1.61
C LEU A 165 -22.48 6.71 -2.70
N GLN A 166 -23.32 5.91 -3.36
CA GLN A 166 -22.89 5.04 -4.45
C GLN A 166 -22.30 5.86 -5.60
N ALA A 167 -22.94 6.96 -6.00
CA ALA A 167 -22.43 7.83 -7.05
C ALA A 167 -21.09 8.50 -6.65
N MET A 168 -20.94 8.88 -5.38
CA MET A 168 -19.69 9.42 -4.85
C MET A 168 -18.57 8.36 -4.82
N GLU A 169 -18.89 7.11 -4.47
CA GLU A 169 -17.93 5.99 -4.49
C GLU A 169 -17.48 5.69 -5.92
N GLU A 170 -18.41 5.52 -6.85
CA GLU A 170 -18.09 5.31 -8.27
C GLU A 170 -17.20 6.45 -8.79
N GLN A 171 -17.50 7.71 -8.44
CA GLN A 171 -16.67 8.85 -8.80
C GLN A 171 -15.28 8.82 -8.16
N THR A 172 -15.17 8.41 -6.90
CA THR A 172 -13.88 8.37 -6.19
C THR A 172 -13.01 7.23 -6.71
N ASP A 173 -13.59 6.07 -6.99
CA ASP A 173 -12.91 4.93 -7.59
C ASP A 173 -12.37 5.30 -8.98
N MET A 174 -13.18 5.99 -9.80
CA MET A 174 -12.71 6.55 -11.06
C MET A 174 -11.53 7.50 -10.89
N GLN A 175 -11.53 8.35 -9.86
CA GLN A 175 -10.40 9.25 -9.58
C GLN A 175 -9.15 8.50 -9.11
N LEU A 176 -9.30 7.45 -8.30
CA LEU A 176 -8.19 6.62 -7.85
C LEU A 176 -7.57 5.82 -9.01
N ASP A 177 -8.40 5.29 -9.91
CA ASP A 177 -7.93 4.62 -11.13
C ASP A 177 -7.14 5.59 -12.02
N GLN A 178 -7.62 6.83 -12.19
CA GLN A 178 -6.88 7.87 -12.92
C GLN A 178 -5.53 8.19 -12.27
N ILE A 179 -5.46 8.28 -10.94
CA ILE A 179 -4.19 8.51 -10.22
C ILE A 179 -3.24 7.33 -10.42
N ARG A 180 -3.75 6.09 -10.38
CA ARG A 180 -2.94 4.89 -10.63
C ARG A 180 -2.33 4.92 -12.03
N GLU A 181 -3.14 5.22 -13.06
CA GLU A 181 -2.66 5.35 -14.44
C GLU A 181 -1.57 6.42 -14.57
N GLN A 182 -1.71 7.55 -13.86
CA GLN A 182 -0.68 8.60 -13.82
C GLN A 182 0.61 8.12 -13.16
N ILE A 183 0.54 7.37 -12.06
CA ILE A 183 1.72 6.82 -11.39
C ILE A 183 2.41 5.79 -12.29
N GLU A 184 1.67 4.92 -12.95
CA GLU A 184 2.23 3.96 -13.91
C GLU A 184 2.93 4.65 -15.08
N LEU A 185 2.33 5.73 -15.60
CA LEU A 185 2.95 6.57 -16.61
C LEU A 185 4.25 7.19 -16.11
N LEU A 186 4.25 7.78 -14.91
CA LEU A 186 5.44 8.38 -14.30
C LEU A 186 6.54 7.34 -14.07
N ALA A 187 6.18 6.14 -13.63
CA ALA A 187 7.12 5.04 -13.44
C ALA A 187 7.76 4.61 -14.77
N ARG A 188 6.96 4.50 -15.85
CA ARG A 188 7.47 4.22 -17.20
C ARG A 188 8.40 5.32 -17.69
N GLN A 189 8.02 6.58 -17.52
CA GLN A 189 8.86 7.73 -17.88
C GLN A 189 10.19 7.72 -17.12
N ALA A 190 10.17 7.43 -15.81
CA ALA A 190 11.38 7.31 -15.01
C ALA A 190 12.29 6.17 -15.50
N GLN A 191 11.73 5.01 -15.84
CA GLN A 191 12.49 3.89 -16.42
C GLN A 191 13.13 4.26 -17.77
N GLU A 192 12.40 4.95 -18.65
CA GLU A 192 12.93 5.44 -19.92
C GLU A 192 14.09 6.43 -19.72
N ILE A 193 13.98 7.33 -18.73
CA ILE A 193 15.06 8.27 -18.38
C ILE A 193 16.31 7.52 -17.89
N VAL A 194 16.13 6.52 -17.02
CA VAL A 194 17.25 5.69 -16.52
C VAL A 194 17.91 4.94 -17.67
N LYS A 195 17.13 4.27 -18.51
CA LYS A 195 17.65 3.54 -19.69
C LYS A 195 18.43 4.46 -20.63
N ARG A 196 17.91 5.67 -20.87
CA ARG A 196 18.57 6.70 -21.70
C ARG A 196 19.89 7.15 -21.09
N LYS A 197 19.95 7.32 -19.76
CA LYS A 197 21.19 7.64 -19.04
C LYS A 197 22.22 6.52 -19.18
N GLU A 198 21.82 5.28 -18.92
CA GLU A 198 22.71 4.10 -19.02
C GLU A 198 23.27 3.92 -20.44
N MET A 199 22.40 4.04 -21.46
CA MET A 199 22.82 3.96 -22.85
C MET A 199 23.79 5.09 -23.22
N SER A 200 23.52 6.31 -22.75
CA SER A 200 24.40 7.45 -22.99
C SER A 200 25.76 7.22 -22.36
N MET A 201 25.83 6.75 -21.11
CA MET A 201 27.10 6.42 -20.43
C MET A 201 27.89 5.38 -21.21
N MET A 202 27.23 4.29 -21.63
CA MET A 202 27.86 3.22 -22.40
C MET A 202 28.45 3.71 -23.74
N ILE A 203 27.75 4.62 -24.43
CA ILE A 203 28.23 5.20 -25.69
C ILE A 203 29.35 6.21 -25.46
N TYR A 204 29.30 6.98 -24.37
CA TYR A 204 30.37 7.92 -24.02
C TYR A 204 31.65 7.22 -23.58
N ASP A 205 31.55 6.04 -22.96
CA ASP A 205 32.69 5.19 -22.60
C ASP A 205 33.25 4.40 -23.79
N ALA A 206 32.49 4.29 -24.89
CA ALA A 206 32.91 3.59 -26.09
C ALA A 206 33.94 4.39 -26.90
N LYS A 207 34.77 3.68 -27.68
CA LYS A 207 35.68 4.35 -28.62
C LYS A 207 34.90 5.00 -29.75
N LEU A 208 35.21 6.27 -30.02
CA LEU A 208 34.59 7.10 -31.05
C LEU A 208 35.65 7.48 -32.10
N ASN A 209 35.46 7.03 -33.35
CA ASN A 209 36.35 7.35 -34.47
C ASN A 209 35.85 8.53 -35.32
N PHE A 210 34.74 9.15 -34.93
CA PHE A 210 34.10 10.26 -35.63
C PHE A 210 33.36 11.15 -34.64
N ARG A 211 32.93 12.33 -35.10
CA ARG A 211 32.07 13.23 -34.32
C ARG A 211 30.60 12.92 -34.61
N PRO A 212 29.81 12.44 -33.62
CA PRO A 212 28.38 12.18 -33.80
C PRO A 212 27.59 13.45 -34.14
N ILE A 213 26.58 13.31 -35.00
CA ILE A 213 25.69 14.39 -35.42
C ILE A 213 24.30 14.12 -34.84
N ILE A 214 23.69 15.16 -34.28
CA ILE A 214 22.35 15.10 -33.71
C ILE A 214 21.35 14.64 -34.79
N GLY A 215 20.45 13.73 -34.42
CA GLY A 215 19.40 13.22 -35.30
C GLY A 215 19.78 11.99 -36.11
N HIS A 216 21.06 11.58 -36.14
CA HIS A 216 21.49 10.37 -36.83
C HIS A 216 21.47 9.15 -35.91
N VAL A 217 21.21 7.98 -36.52
CA VAL A 217 21.26 6.67 -35.86
C VAL A 217 22.65 6.08 -36.05
N TYR A 218 23.17 5.49 -34.98
CA TYR A 218 24.47 4.85 -34.90
C TYR A 218 24.31 3.48 -34.24
N HIS A 219 25.28 2.61 -34.44
CA HIS A 219 25.22 1.22 -34.01
C HIS A 219 26.40 0.94 -33.07
N LEU A 220 26.08 0.48 -31.86
CA LEU A 220 27.05 0.12 -30.84
C LEU A 220 27.43 -1.36 -30.98
N TYR A 221 28.73 -1.61 -31.04
CA TYR A 221 29.30 -2.94 -31.16
C TYR A 221 30.28 -3.23 -30.03
N GLN A 222 30.44 -4.52 -29.74
CA GLN A 222 31.51 -5.02 -28.88
C GLN A 222 32.64 -5.57 -29.76
N ASN A 223 33.86 -5.11 -29.50
CA ASN A 223 35.07 -5.63 -30.12
C ASN A 223 35.44 -7.02 -29.55
N LYS A 224 36.38 -7.69 -30.21
CA LYS A 224 36.94 -8.97 -29.72
C LYS A 224 37.69 -8.81 -28.40
N ASP A 225 38.24 -7.62 -28.14
CA ASP A 225 38.92 -7.24 -26.90
C ASP A 225 37.94 -6.74 -25.81
N ASP A 226 36.65 -7.06 -25.93
CA ASP A 226 35.53 -6.66 -25.06
C ASP A 226 35.27 -5.13 -24.92
N SER A 227 36.07 -4.27 -25.56
CA SER A 227 35.80 -2.83 -25.64
C SER A 227 34.59 -2.51 -26.53
N TYR A 228 33.88 -1.43 -26.23
CA TYR A 228 32.76 -0.94 -27.04
C TYR A 228 33.22 0.08 -28.08
N ILE A 229 32.57 0.06 -29.24
CA ILE A 229 32.81 1.01 -30.33
C ILE A 229 31.50 1.42 -31.00
N LEU A 230 31.37 2.71 -31.30
CA LEU A 230 30.24 3.25 -32.03
C LEU A 230 30.56 3.31 -33.54
N SER A 231 29.63 2.88 -34.38
CA SER A 231 29.77 2.84 -35.85
C SER A 231 28.55 3.45 -36.54
N MET A 232 28.76 3.98 -37.76
CA MET A 232 27.66 4.42 -38.65
C MET A 232 27.07 3.28 -39.47
N VAL A 233 27.80 2.16 -39.59
CA VAL A 233 27.43 1.03 -40.44
C VAL A 233 26.60 0.05 -39.63
N SER A 234 25.41 -0.29 -40.15
CA SER A 234 24.46 -1.19 -39.52
C SER A 234 24.88 -2.66 -39.58
N PRO A 235 24.34 -3.54 -38.71
CA PRO A 235 24.69 -4.97 -38.71
C PRO A 235 24.42 -5.65 -40.05
N LYS A 236 23.40 -5.18 -40.78
CA LYS A 236 23.00 -5.71 -42.09
C LYS A 236 23.99 -5.35 -43.20
N GLU A 237 24.68 -4.22 -43.08
CA GLU A 237 25.63 -3.73 -44.07
C GLU A 237 27.02 -4.37 -43.94
N TRP A 238 27.35 -4.92 -42.76
CA TRP A 238 28.62 -5.63 -42.54
C TRP A 238 28.71 -7.00 -43.22
N GLY A 239 27.59 -7.59 -43.63
CA GLY A 239 27.53 -8.96 -44.15
C GLY A 239 27.76 -10.04 -43.07
N GLY A 240 27.91 -11.30 -43.50
CA GLY A 240 27.92 -12.46 -42.59
C GLY A 240 29.12 -12.57 -41.63
N ASN A 241 30.22 -11.86 -41.90
CA ASN A 241 31.43 -11.83 -41.06
C ASN A 241 31.85 -10.37 -40.81
N GLY A 242 31.07 -9.67 -39.99
CA GLY A 242 31.43 -8.33 -39.53
C GLY A 242 32.71 -8.33 -38.68
N PRO A 243 33.38 -7.17 -38.53
CA PRO A 243 34.65 -7.06 -37.80
C PRO A 243 34.50 -7.21 -36.28
N PHE A 244 33.27 -7.14 -35.76
CA PHE A 244 32.95 -7.06 -34.34
C PHE A 244 32.48 -8.41 -33.79
N LYS A 245 32.66 -8.60 -32.47
CA LYS A 245 32.25 -9.81 -31.75
C LYS A 245 30.73 -9.91 -31.66
N GLN A 246 30.08 -8.80 -31.33
CA GLN A 246 28.62 -8.76 -31.13
C GLN A 246 28.05 -7.36 -31.41
N PHE A 247 26.83 -7.33 -31.94
CA PHE A 247 26.00 -6.14 -32.01
C PHE A 247 25.23 -5.94 -30.70
N ILE A 248 25.28 -4.75 -30.13
CA ILE A 248 24.63 -4.43 -28.85
C ILE A 248 23.29 -3.74 -29.09
N ALA A 249 23.31 -2.56 -29.70
CA ALA A 249 22.12 -1.73 -29.85
C ALA A 249 22.29 -0.70 -30.98
N SER A 250 21.17 -0.22 -31.52
CA SER A 250 21.15 0.99 -32.35
C SER A 250 20.71 2.15 -31.48
N ALA A 251 21.37 3.30 -31.59
CA ALA A 251 21.04 4.47 -30.80
C ALA A 251 21.07 5.75 -31.65
N LYS A 252 20.11 6.63 -31.40
CA LYS A 252 20.00 7.95 -32.03
C LYS A 252 20.49 9.03 -31.07
N LEU A 253 21.32 9.94 -31.58
CA LEU A 253 21.75 11.11 -30.81
C LEU A 253 20.65 12.18 -30.82
N LEU A 254 20.26 12.64 -29.64
CA LEU A 254 19.23 13.66 -29.45
C LEU A 254 19.83 15.05 -29.20
N ALA A 255 19.00 16.09 -29.26
CA ALA A 255 19.44 17.49 -29.20
C ALA A 255 20.07 17.88 -27.85
N ASP A 256 19.69 17.19 -26.77
CA ASP A 256 20.26 17.34 -25.44
C ASP A 256 21.55 16.50 -25.24
N HIS A 257 22.15 16.02 -26.32
CA HIS A 257 23.36 15.20 -26.37
C HIS A 257 23.25 13.82 -25.71
N THR A 258 22.05 13.37 -25.38
CA THR A 258 21.84 12.01 -24.89
C THR A 258 21.47 11.05 -26.01
N TRP A 259 21.60 9.76 -25.73
CA TRP A 259 21.39 8.68 -26.68
C TRP A 259 20.13 7.89 -26.36
N MET A 260 19.30 7.67 -27.36
CA MET A 260 18.06 6.88 -27.27
C MET A 260 18.18 5.64 -28.14
N GLU A 261 17.94 4.47 -27.58
CA GLU A 261 17.88 3.21 -28.33
C GLU A 261 16.71 3.21 -29.31
N VAL A 262 16.94 2.70 -30.53
CA VAL A 262 15.99 2.67 -31.66
C VAL A 262 15.80 1.27 -32.23
#